data_AF-A0A1V9Y4Z6-F1
#
_entry.id   AF-A0A1V9Y4Z6-F1
#
_cell.length_a   1.000
_cell.length_b   1.000
_cell.length_c   1.000
_cell.angle_alpha   90.00
_cell.angle_beta   90.00
_cell.angle_gamma   90.00
#
_symmetry.space_group_name_H-M   'P 1'
#
loop_
_entity.id
_entity.type
_entity.pdbx_description
1 polymer ?
#
loop_
_entity_poly.entity_id
_entity_poly.type
_entity_poly.pdbx_seq_one_letter_code
_entity_poly.pdbx_strand_id
1 'polypeptide(L)'
;DGAPTKQTKKAAAPSKKEKKEAAPKDDDFEAPKEKKVEHPLAALNRTSPPKMKIDDWKVCYSNTKPLSKAMEYLWQNVDLKDYSFWFMKYNYNDENKKMFMTCNAVGGFIQRSDAMRKFAFGVMDVVGEEGGLIEIVGCWMFRGQSVEYMLDANPDAEYYTWTKVETLDDATKARIAAYFCNEDDLEGKKIADGKVFK
;
A
#
# COMPACT_ATOMS: atom_id res chain seq x y z
N ASP A 1 -46.94 -53.53 21.12
CA ASP A 1 -45.62 -54.10 21.44
C ASP A 1 -44.59 -53.00 21.30
N GLY A 2 -43.81 -52.57 22.28
CA GLY A 2 -43.32 -53.24 23.47
C GLY A 2 -41.88 -52.75 23.65
N ALA A 3 -41.72 -51.59 24.29
CA ALA A 3 -40.44 -51.20 24.89
C ALA A 3 -40.10 -52.19 26.04
N PRO A 4 -38.87 -52.26 26.55
CA PRO A 4 -38.47 -51.18 27.45
C PRO A 4 -36.97 -50.80 27.41
N THR A 5 -36.77 -49.50 27.26
CA THR A 5 -35.94 -48.63 28.11
C THR A 5 -35.77 -49.15 29.55
N LYS A 6 -34.54 -49.15 30.09
CA LYS A 6 -34.33 -48.73 31.49
C LYS A 6 -32.87 -48.26 31.72
N GLN A 7 -32.61 -46.96 31.77
CA GLN A 7 -32.76 -46.03 32.92
C GLN A 7 -31.65 -46.15 33.98
N THR A 8 -30.84 -45.07 34.06
CA THR A 8 -30.56 -44.26 35.28
C THR A 8 -29.74 -44.87 36.42
N LYS A 9 -29.06 -44.16 37.32
CA LYS A 9 -28.84 -42.73 37.70
C LYS A 9 -27.65 -42.83 38.70
N LYS A 10 -26.62 -41.97 38.63
CA LYS A 10 -26.49 -40.67 39.33
C LYS A 10 -25.99 -40.79 40.79
N ALA A 11 -25.11 -39.84 41.12
CA ALA A 11 -24.80 -39.30 42.46
C ALA A 11 -23.88 -40.16 43.36
N ALA A 12 -22.97 -39.62 44.18
CA ALA A 12 -22.50 -38.26 44.42
C ALA A 12 -21.17 -38.33 45.23
N ALA A 13 -20.50 -37.18 45.26
CA ALA A 13 -19.36 -36.67 46.05
C ALA A 13 -19.29 -37.10 47.56
N PRO A 14 -18.29 -36.72 48.41
CA PRO A 14 -17.33 -35.61 48.26
C PRO A 14 -15.92 -35.70 48.92
N SER A 15 -15.09 -34.68 48.62
CA SER A 15 -14.20 -33.93 49.56
C SER A 15 -12.93 -34.58 50.18
N LYS A 16 -11.76 -34.04 49.83
CA LYS A 16 -10.88 -33.18 50.68
C LYS A 16 -9.64 -32.74 49.86
N LYS A 17 -9.46 -31.45 49.59
CA LYS A 17 -8.64 -30.49 50.36
C LYS A 17 -7.18 -30.91 50.47
N GLU A 18 -6.31 -30.28 49.68
CA GLU A 18 -5.06 -29.72 50.19
C GLU A 18 -4.61 -28.54 49.34
N LYS A 19 -4.40 -27.41 50.04
CA LYS A 19 -3.85 -26.15 49.54
C LYS A 19 -2.33 -26.29 49.42
N LYS A 20 -1.76 -25.81 48.32
CA LYS A 20 -0.42 -25.20 48.25
C LYS A 20 -0.51 -24.07 47.22
N GLU A 21 -0.74 -22.86 47.72
CA GLU A 21 0.28 -21.82 47.94
C GLU A 21 0.67 -21.12 46.65
N ALA A 22 0.33 -19.83 46.63
CA ALA A 22 0.48 -18.90 45.53
C ALA A 22 1.97 -18.61 45.29
N ALA A 23 2.44 -18.93 44.09
CA ALA A 23 3.59 -18.26 43.51
C ALA A 23 3.10 -16.91 42.92
N PRO A 24 3.77 -15.78 43.22
CA PRO A 24 3.41 -14.50 42.65
C PRO A 24 3.61 -14.53 41.13
N LYS A 25 2.63 -13.98 40.41
CA LYS A 25 2.76 -13.60 39.01
C LYS A 25 3.83 -12.51 38.92
N ASP A 26 4.98 -12.85 38.36
CA ASP A 26 5.81 -11.88 37.65
C ASP A 26 5.06 -11.50 36.36
N ASP A 27 4.14 -10.54 36.50
CA ASP A 27 3.71 -9.71 35.39
C ASP A 27 4.67 -8.50 35.31
N ASP A 28 4.93 -8.05 34.08
CA ASP A 28 5.82 -6.95 33.66
C ASP A 28 7.31 -7.26 33.50
N PHE A 29 7.63 -8.24 32.66
CA PHE A 29 8.57 -7.95 31.58
C PHE A 29 7.82 -7.20 30.46
N GLU A 30 7.60 -5.90 30.64
CA GLU A 30 7.53 -5.02 29.48
C GLU A 30 8.92 -5.07 28.82
N ALA A 31 9.07 -5.99 27.86
CA ALA A 31 10.12 -5.83 26.86
C ALA A 31 10.04 -4.36 26.41
N PRO A 32 11.15 -3.60 26.45
CA PRO A 32 11.14 -2.23 25.99
C PRO A 32 10.49 -2.25 24.61
N LYS A 33 9.32 -1.63 24.46
CA LYS A 33 8.80 -1.32 23.12
C LYS A 33 9.94 -0.56 22.49
N GLU A 34 10.66 -1.22 21.59
CA GLU A 34 11.62 -0.56 20.74
C GLU A 34 10.88 0.67 20.25
N LYS A 35 11.38 1.86 20.62
CA LYS A 35 10.85 3.09 20.09
C LYS A 35 11.01 2.93 18.59
N LYS A 36 9.94 2.54 17.89
CA LYS A 36 9.90 2.49 16.44
C LYS A 36 10.48 3.82 16.03
N VAL A 37 11.67 3.78 15.43
CA VAL A 37 12.32 4.98 14.92
C VAL A 37 11.26 5.62 14.03
N GLU A 38 10.80 6.79 14.45
CA GLU A 38 9.70 7.47 13.79
C GLU A 38 10.13 7.69 12.34
N HIS A 39 9.30 7.26 11.38
CA HIS A 39 9.62 7.42 9.96
C HIS A 39 9.92 8.91 9.71
N PRO A 40 10.98 9.29 8.99
CA PRO A 40 11.35 10.70 8.83
C PRO A 40 10.21 11.58 8.28
N LEU A 41 9.35 11.01 7.43
CA LEU A 41 8.15 11.68 6.91
C LEU A 41 7.04 11.90 7.97
N ALA A 42 6.99 11.12 9.05
CA ALA A 42 6.09 11.41 10.19
C ALA A 42 6.56 12.65 10.95
N ALA A 43 7.86 12.78 11.19
CA ALA A 43 8.44 14.00 11.75
C ALA A 43 8.19 15.22 10.84
N LEU A 44 8.31 15.04 9.52
CA LEU A 44 7.97 16.07 8.54
C LEU A 44 6.49 16.48 8.62
N ASN A 45 5.56 15.53 8.70
CA ASN A 45 4.13 15.83 8.86
C ASN A 45 3.81 16.58 10.15
N ARG A 46 4.58 16.38 11.22
CA ARG A 46 4.42 17.10 12.49
C ARG A 46 5.00 18.50 12.45
N THR A 47 6.18 18.66 11.84
CA THR A 47 6.93 19.92 11.83
C THR A 47 6.52 20.87 10.70
N SER A 48 6.10 20.31 9.57
CA SER A 48 5.58 21.01 8.40
C SER A 48 4.38 20.24 7.84
N PRO A 49 3.18 20.40 8.42
CA PRO A 49 1.99 19.73 7.93
C PRO A 49 1.71 20.11 6.47
N PRO A 50 1.37 19.14 5.60
CA PRO A 50 1.07 19.44 4.21
C PRO A 50 -0.29 20.15 4.07
N LYS A 51 -0.44 20.99 3.05
CA LYS A 51 -1.73 21.65 2.72
C LYS A 51 -2.85 20.64 2.52
N MET A 52 -2.58 19.57 1.79
CA MET A 52 -3.48 18.44 1.56
C MET A 52 -3.04 17.26 2.42
N LYS A 53 -3.94 16.62 3.16
CA LYS A 53 -3.65 15.33 3.80
C LYS A 53 -3.76 14.22 2.77
N ILE A 54 -2.78 13.33 2.73
CA ILE A 54 -2.78 12.24 1.75
C ILE A 54 -3.97 11.27 1.96
N ASP A 55 -4.44 11.11 3.20
CA ASP A 55 -5.61 10.28 3.50
C ASP A 55 -6.90 10.86 2.87
N ASP A 56 -7.06 12.19 2.87
CA ASP A 56 -8.20 12.86 2.24
C ASP A 56 -8.18 12.63 0.72
N TRP A 57 -7.00 12.69 0.10
CA TRP A 57 -6.81 12.32 -1.31
C TRP A 57 -7.22 10.87 -1.57
N LYS A 58 -6.77 9.91 -0.75
CA LYS A 58 -7.08 8.48 -0.92
C LYS A 58 -8.56 8.17 -0.79
N VAL A 59 -9.23 8.83 0.16
CA VAL A 59 -10.69 8.76 0.32
C VAL A 59 -11.38 9.35 -0.90
N CYS A 60 -10.96 10.53 -1.37
CA CYS A 60 -11.50 11.17 -2.57
C CYS A 60 -11.36 10.27 -3.80
N TYR A 61 -10.16 9.75 -4.06
CA TYR A 61 -9.86 8.86 -5.18
C TYR A 61 -10.71 7.57 -5.16
N SER A 62 -10.94 7.01 -3.97
CA SER A 62 -11.71 5.75 -3.83
C SER A 62 -13.21 5.95 -4.02
N ASN A 63 -13.74 7.08 -3.56
CA ASN A 63 -15.19 7.30 -3.47
C ASN A 63 -15.76 8.15 -4.61
N THR A 64 -14.90 8.83 -5.38
CA THR A 64 -15.33 9.73 -6.45
C THR A 64 -15.25 9.05 -7.80
N LYS A 65 -16.39 8.99 -8.51
CA LYS A 65 -16.46 8.57 -9.91
C LYS A 65 -17.21 9.63 -10.74
N PRO A 66 -16.78 9.94 -11.97
CA PRO A 66 -15.55 9.45 -12.63
C PRO A 66 -14.27 9.96 -11.95
N LEU A 67 -13.14 9.25 -12.16
CA LEU A 67 -11.85 9.59 -11.53
C LEU A 67 -11.34 10.98 -11.96
N SER A 68 -11.77 11.50 -13.10
CA SER A 68 -11.49 12.90 -13.51
C SER A 68 -11.90 13.93 -12.45
N LYS A 69 -13.02 13.71 -11.75
CA LYS A 69 -13.45 14.58 -10.64
C LYS A 69 -12.55 14.46 -9.41
N ALA A 70 -11.98 13.27 -9.15
CA ALA A 70 -10.98 13.12 -8.11
C ALA A 70 -9.71 13.92 -8.47
N MET A 71 -9.28 13.85 -9.73
CA MET A 71 -8.11 14.61 -10.20
C MET A 71 -8.30 16.14 -10.06
N GLU A 72 -9.50 16.67 -10.27
CA GLU A 72 -9.82 18.08 -9.98
C GLU A 72 -9.53 18.44 -8.52
N TYR A 73 -9.96 17.60 -7.56
CA TYR A 73 -9.63 17.78 -6.15
C TYR A 73 -8.12 17.75 -5.92
N LEU A 74 -7.40 16.79 -6.53
CA LEU A 74 -5.95 16.72 -6.40
C LEU A 74 -5.29 18.03 -6.84
N TRP A 75 -5.64 18.54 -8.01
CA TRP A 75 -5.03 19.76 -8.57
C TRP A 75 -5.36 21.03 -7.79
N GLN A 76 -6.51 21.09 -7.12
CA GLN A 76 -6.88 22.23 -6.26
C GLN A 76 -6.13 22.23 -4.92
N ASN A 77 -5.74 21.04 -4.43
CA ASN A 77 -5.25 20.87 -3.06
C ASN A 77 -3.76 20.55 -2.98
N VAL A 78 -3.18 19.88 -3.97
CA VAL A 78 -1.77 19.49 -3.97
C VAL A 78 -0.85 20.71 -4.10
N ASP A 79 0.27 20.67 -3.38
CA ASP A 79 1.36 21.63 -3.48
C ASP A 79 2.66 20.86 -3.72
N LEU A 80 3.41 21.22 -4.76
CA LEU A 80 4.70 20.60 -5.08
C LEU A 80 5.78 20.87 -4.04
N LYS A 81 5.57 21.80 -3.10
CA LYS A 81 6.43 21.96 -1.92
C LYS A 81 6.26 20.80 -0.94
N ASP A 82 5.02 20.34 -0.80
CA ASP A 82 4.66 19.27 0.15
C ASP A 82 4.77 17.88 -0.48
N TYR A 83 4.47 17.75 -1.75
CA TYR A 83 4.45 16.48 -2.45
C TYR A 83 5.34 16.52 -3.68
N SER A 84 5.89 15.36 -4.05
CA SER A 84 6.55 15.16 -5.33
C SER A 84 5.88 14.04 -6.09
N PHE A 85 5.81 14.19 -7.42
CA PHE A 85 5.34 13.14 -8.31
C PHE A 85 6.53 12.48 -8.99
N TRP A 86 6.44 11.17 -9.21
CA TRP A 86 7.49 10.36 -9.80
C TRP A 86 6.90 9.38 -10.77
N PHE A 87 7.41 9.36 -12.00
CA PHE A 87 7.19 8.25 -12.91
C PHE A 87 8.18 7.15 -12.59
N MET A 88 7.69 5.91 -12.49
CA MET A 88 8.53 4.72 -12.31
C MET A 88 8.48 3.87 -13.56
N LYS A 89 9.63 3.30 -13.93
CA LYS A 89 9.73 2.30 -14.99
C LYS A 89 10.66 1.18 -14.55
N TYR A 90 10.22 -0.07 -14.67
CA TYR A 90 11.06 -1.22 -14.34
C TYR A 90 12.22 -1.34 -15.32
N ASN A 91 13.43 -1.60 -14.79
CA ASN A 91 14.65 -1.56 -15.57
C ASN A 91 14.83 -2.81 -16.45
N TYR A 92 14.19 -3.94 -16.11
CA TYR A 92 14.38 -5.25 -16.75
C TYR A 92 13.10 -5.76 -17.43
N ASN A 93 12.37 -4.86 -18.11
CA ASN A 93 11.11 -5.21 -18.77
C ASN A 93 11.27 -6.27 -19.88
N ASP A 94 12.45 -6.39 -20.46
CA ASP A 94 12.79 -7.42 -21.45
C ASP A 94 12.80 -8.84 -20.85
N GLU A 95 12.93 -8.97 -19.52
CA GLU A 95 12.86 -10.26 -18.81
C GLU A 95 11.41 -10.71 -18.54
N ASN A 96 10.43 -9.81 -18.61
CA ASN A 96 9.02 -10.16 -18.41
C ASN A 96 8.51 -11.02 -19.57
N LYS A 97 8.28 -12.31 -19.33
CA LYS A 97 7.76 -13.24 -20.36
C LYS A 97 6.30 -13.65 -20.17
N LYS A 98 5.77 -13.56 -18.94
CA LYS A 98 4.47 -14.10 -18.56
C LYS A 98 3.65 -13.04 -17.84
N MET A 99 2.53 -12.65 -18.45
CA MET A 99 1.68 -11.56 -17.95
C MET A 99 1.27 -11.78 -16.49
N PHE A 100 0.76 -12.97 -16.17
CA PHE A 100 0.32 -13.28 -14.80
C PHE A 100 1.45 -13.18 -13.76
N MET A 101 2.69 -13.52 -14.13
CA MET A 101 3.85 -13.43 -13.24
C MET A 101 4.22 -11.97 -13.00
N THR A 102 4.21 -11.16 -14.06
CA THR A 102 4.47 -9.71 -13.99
C THR A 102 3.41 -9.00 -13.15
N CYS A 103 2.12 -9.31 -13.34
CA CYS A 103 1.03 -8.81 -12.49
C CYS A 103 1.23 -9.15 -11.00
N ASN A 104 1.66 -10.39 -10.70
CA ASN A 104 1.95 -10.81 -9.34
C ASN A 104 3.17 -10.09 -8.75
N ALA A 105 4.20 -9.83 -9.54
CA ALA A 105 5.39 -9.07 -9.12
C ALA A 105 5.01 -7.66 -8.66
N VAL A 106 4.15 -6.95 -9.41
CA VAL A 106 3.62 -5.64 -9.03
C VAL A 106 2.80 -5.73 -7.73
N GLY A 107 2.00 -6.79 -7.56
CA GLY A 107 1.28 -7.04 -6.31
C GLY A 107 2.21 -7.21 -5.11
N GLY A 108 3.30 -7.96 -5.28
CA GLY A 108 4.34 -8.13 -4.27
C GLY A 108 5.05 -6.81 -3.92
N PHE A 109 5.35 -5.98 -4.93
CA PHE A 109 5.95 -4.66 -4.72
C PHE A 109 5.08 -3.79 -3.82
N ILE A 110 3.79 -3.67 -4.12
CA ILE A 110 2.82 -2.88 -3.32
C ILE A 110 2.74 -3.36 -1.87
N GLN A 111 2.77 -4.68 -1.66
CA GLN A 111 2.74 -5.25 -0.31
C GLN A 111 3.99 -4.93 0.49
N ARG A 112 5.18 -4.96 -0.14
CA ARG A 112 6.45 -4.62 0.51
C ARG A 112 6.61 -3.14 0.80
N SER A 113 5.91 -2.27 0.06
CA SER A 113 5.92 -0.82 0.30
C SER A 113 5.04 -0.33 1.46
N ASP A 114 4.53 -1.21 2.34
CA ASP A 114 3.57 -0.85 3.40
C ASP A 114 4.06 0.24 4.37
N ALA A 115 5.38 0.31 4.63
CA ALA A 115 5.96 1.38 5.45
C ALA A 115 5.70 2.80 4.89
N MET A 116 5.47 2.91 3.57
CA MET A 116 5.13 4.16 2.89
C MET A 116 3.63 4.45 2.89
N ARG A 117 2.77 3.58 3.44
CA ARG A 117 1.30 3.73 3.32
C ARG A 117 0.78 5.05 3.85
N LYS A 118 1.37 5.63 4.90
CA LYS A 118 0.93 6.93 5.43
C LYS A 118 1.46 8.14 4.66
N PHE A 119 2.36 7.93 3.69
CA PHE A 119 3.14 9.00 3.07
C PHE A 119 3.15 8.96 1.54
N ALA A 120 2.61 7.90 0.94
CA ALA A 120 2.59 7.70 -0.49
C ALA A 120 1.21 7.30 -1.02
N PHE A 121 0.98 7.65 -2.28
CA PHE A 121 -0.06 7.11 -3.14
C PHE A 121 0.59 6.74 -4.46
N GLY A 122 0.18 5.66 -5.11
CA GLY A 122 0.72 5.30 -6.40
C GLY A 122 -0.20 4.40 -7.20
N VAL A 123 -0.03 4.42 -8.51
CA VAL A 123 -0.63 3.46 -9.43
C VAL A 123 0.51 2.83 -10.23
N MET A 124 0.53 1.51 -10.25
CA MET A 124 1.43 0.71 -11.07
C MET A 124 0.62 -0.08 -12.08
N ASP A 125 1.04 -0.02 -13.33
CA ASP A 125 0.38 -0.65 -14.46
C ASP A 125 1.32 -1.65 -15.11
N VAL A 126 0.77 -2.82 -15.44
CA VAL A 126 1.40 -3.77 -16.35
C VAL A 126 0.80 -3.52 -17.72
N VAL A 127 1.64 -3.10 -18.66
CA VAL A 127 1.21 -2.70 -20.02
C VAL A 127 1.86 -3.58 -21.08
N GLY A 128 1.22 -3.68 -22.23
CA GLY A 128 1.66 -4.52 -23.36
C GLY A 128 0.91 -5.85 -23.44
N GLU A 129 1.47 -6.79 -24.21
CA GLU A 129 0.79 -8.05 -24.54
C GLU A 129 1.73 -9.25 -24.41
N GLU A 130 1.19 -10.40 -24.01
CA GLU A 130 1.96 -11.64 -23.93
C GLU A 130 2.41 -12.07 -25.34
N GLY A 131 3.69 -12.44 -25.47
CA GLY A 131 4.34 -12.65 -26.77
C GLY A 131 5.00 -11.40 -27.36
N GLY A 132 4.74 -10.22 -26.77
CA GLY A 132 5.45 -8.97 -27.01
C GLY A 132 6.24 -8.51 -25.79
N LEU A 133 6.54 -7.20 -25.75
CA LEU A 133 7.14 -6.56 -24.58
C LEU A 133 6.06 -6.32 -23.52
N ILE A 134 6.31 -6.81 -22.29
CA ILE A 134 5.48 -6.58 -21.12
C ILE A 134 6.23 -5.61 -20.21
N GLU A 135 5.66 -4.44 -19.97
CA GLU A 135 6.30 -3.39 -19.19
C GLU A 135 5.59 -3.18 -17.85
N ILE A 136 6.37 -2.95 -16.81
CA ILE A 136 5.87 -2.38 -15.56
C ILE A 136 6.22 -0.90 -15.55
N VAL A 137 5.18 -0.08 -15.45
CA VAL A 137 5.28 1.37 -15.32
C VAL A 137 4.41 1.83 -14.15
N GLY A 138 4.58 3.07 -13.72
CA GLY A 138 3.71 3.62 -12.69
C GLY A 138 3.93 5.11 -12.46
N CYS A 139 3.01 5.70 -11.70
CA CYS A 139 3.12 7.06 -11.20
C CYS A 139 2.88 7.06 -9.70
N TRP A 140 3.73 7.77 -8.96
CA TRP A 140 3.69 7.85 -7.52
C TRP A 140 3.68 9.30 -7.06
N MET A 141 2.94 9.56 -5.99
CA MET A 141 2.95 10.79 -5.24
C MET A 141 3.51 10.51 -3.84
N PHE A 142 4.62 11.15 -3.49
CA PHE A 142 5.26 11.02 -2.18
C PHE A 142 5.15 12.31 -1.39
N ARG A 143 4.94 12.19 -0.08
CA ARG A 143 5.20 13.28 0.85
C ARG A 143 6.68 13.60 0.85
N GLY A 144 7.02 14.87 0.65
CA GLY A 144 8.39 15.35 0.56
C GLY A 144 8.94 15.25 -0.87
N GLN A 145 10.25 15.43 -1.00
CA GLN A 145 10.92 15.70 -2.28
C GLN A 145 11.85 14.59 -2.76
N SER A 146 11.89 13.47 -2.04
CA SER A 146 12.87 12.41 -2.20
C SER A 146 12.18 11.05 -2.39
N VAL A 147 12.76 10.24 -3.27
CA VAL A 147 12.38 8.84 -3.47
C VAL A 147 13.10 7.89 -2.50
N GLU A 148 14.14 8.35 -1.80
CA GLU A 148 14.98 7.52 -0.92
C GLU A 148 14.15 6.76 0.13
N TYR A 149 13.10 7.37 0.68
CA TYR A 149 12.23 6.68 1.64
C TYR A 149 11.47 5.49 1.05
N MET A 150 11.19 5.51 -0.26
CA MET A 150 10.64 4.35 -0.95
C MET A 150 11.71 3.28 -1.15
N LEU A 151 12.95 3.66 -1.49
CA LEU A 151 14.08 2.73 -1.62
C LEU A 151 14.39 2.03 -0.29
N ASP A 152 14.40 2.79 0.81
CA ASP A 152 14.60 2.26 2.16
C ASP A 152 13.45 1.31 2.59
N ALA A 153 12.21 1.67 2.23
CA ALA A 153 11.03 0.90 2.60
C ALA A 153 10.88 -0.40 1.80
N ASN A 154 11.28 -0.38 0.52
CA ASN A 154 11.17 -1.51 -0.38
C ASN A 154 12.42 -1.58 -1.26
N PRO A 155 13.38 -2.48 -0.94
CA PRO A 155 14.61 -2.63 -1.69
C PRO A 155 14.40 -2.89 -3.19
N ASP A 156 13.29 -3.54 -3.57
CA ASP A 156 12.99 -3.78 -4.99
C ASP A 156 12.79 -2.49 -5.79
N ALA A 157 12.53 -1.37 -5.12
CA ALA A 157 12.42 -0.06 -5.76
C ALA A 157 13.72 0.36 -6.45
N GLU A 158 14.87 -0.23 -6.11
CA GLU A 158 16.15 -0.01 -6.80
C GLU A 158 16.15 -0.53 -8.25
N TYR A 159 15.29 -1.52 -8.56
CA TYR A 159 15.16 -2.07 -9.91
C TYR A 159 14.25 -1.23 -10.83
N TYR A 160 13.85 -0.05 -10.37
CA TYR A 160 13.04 0.89 -11.13
C TYR A 160 13.79 2.20 -11.31
N THR A 161 13.70 2.75 -12.51
CA THR A 161 14.08 4.13 -12.76
C THR A 161 12.96 5.04 -12.27
N TRP A 162 13.31 5.96 -11.36
CA TRP A 162 12.40 6.96 -10.81
C TRP A 162 12.71 8.33 -11.41
N THR A 163 11.76 8.88 -12.17
CA THR A 163 11.90 10.21 -12.78
C THR A 163 10.99 11.18 -12.06
N LYS A 164 11.60 12.17 -11.38
CA LYS A 164 10.87 13.21 -10.68
C LYS A 164 10.15 14.13 -11.67
N VAL A 165 8.94 14.54 -11.31
CA VAL A 165 8.20 15.60 -11.98
C VAL A 165 8.66 16.95 -11.45
N GLU A 166 9.19 17.78 -12.33
CA GLU A 166 9.66 19.13 -12.00
C GLU A 166 8.53 20.16 -11.95
N THR A 167 7.53 20.01 -12.83
CA THR A 167 6.42 20.96 -12.98
C THR A 167 5.08 20.28 -13.22
N LEU A 168 4.00 20.87 -12.73
CA LEU A 168 2.63 20.45 -13.01
C LEU A 168 1.99 21.34 -14.09
N ASP A 169 2.59 21.35 -15.28
CA ASP A 169 1.96 21.92 -16.47
C ASP A 169 0.81 21.01 -16.95
N ASP A 170 0.03 21.49 -17.93
CA ASP A 170 -1.17 20.77 -18.38
C ASP A 170 -0.84 19.41 -19.00
N ALA A 171 0.29 19.30 -19.71
CA ALA A 171 0.75 18.03 -20.29
C ALA A 171 1.14 17.02 -19.22
N THR A 172 1.88 17.46 -18.19
CA THR A 172 2.30 16.58 -17.10
C THR A 172 1.12 16.18 -16.22
N LYS A 173 0.20 17.10 -15.93
CA LYS A 173 -1.06 16.77 -15.23
C LYS A 173 -1.90 15.77 -16.01
N ALA A 174 -2.03 15.95 -17.33
CA ALA A 174 -2.74 15.01 -18.18
C ALA A 174 -2.08 13.62 -18.16
N ARG A 175 -0.74 13.57 -18.18
CA ARG A 175 0.01 12.32 -18.06
C ARG A 175 -0.21 11.64 -16.72
N ILE A 176 -0.08 12.36 -15.60
CA ILE A 176 -0.35 11.81 -14.26
C ILE A 176 -1.80 11.33 -14.17
N ALA A 177 -2.76 12.09 -14.73
CA ALA A 177 -4.16 11.69 -14.78
C ALA A 177 -4.35 10.40 -15.58
N ALA A 178 -3.65 10.19 -16.70
CA ALA A 178 -3.71 8.95 -17.46
C ALA A 178 -3.27 7.75 -16.61
N TYR A 179 -2.13 7.83 -15.93
CA TYR A 179 -1.68 6.79 -14.99
C TYR A 179 -2.68 6.54 -13.85
N PHE A 180 -3.32 7.60 -13.34
CA PHE A 180 -4.24 7.47 -12.21
C PHE A 180 -5.66 7.10 -12.61
N CYS A 181 -6.05 7.22 -13.87
CA CYS A 181 -7.46 7.09 -14.26
C CYS A 181 -7.74 6.03 -15.33
N ASN A 182 -6.76 5.71 -16.18
CA ASN A 182 -7.01 4.79 -17.28
C ASN A 182 -7.00 3.35 -16.79
N GLU A 183 -7.91 2.55 -17.33
CA GLU A 183 -8.02 1.12 -17.03
C GLU A 183 -7.73 0.23 -18.27
N ASP A 184 -7.80 0.80 -19.48
CA ASP A 184 -7.67 0.05 -20.75
C ASP A 184 -6.36 0.31 -21.51
N ASP A 185 -5.90 1.56 -21.57
CA ASP A 185 -4.72 1.98 -22.34
C ASP A 185 -3.91 3.04 -21.59
N LEU A 186 -2.59 2.91 -21.66
CA LEU A 186 -1.65 3.89 -21.15
C LEU A 186 -0.55 4.12 -22.19
N GLU A 187 -0.46 5.35 -22.68
CA GLU A 187 0.55 5.77 -23.67
C GLU A 187 0.54 4.88 -24.95
N GLY A 188 -0.64 4.44 -25.39
CA GLY A 188 -0.82 3.60 -26.59
C GLY A 188 -0.50 2.12 -26.36
N LYS A 189 -0.35 1.70 -25.10
CA LYS A 189 -0.18 0.30 -24.72
C LYS A 189 -1.35 -0.13 -23.86
N LYS A 190 -1.92 -1.28 -24.21
CA LYS A 190 -2.99 -1.91 -23.46
C LYS A 190 -2.55 -2.18 -22.02
N ILE A 191 -3.38 -1.80 -21.05
CA ILE A 191 -3.21 -2.15 -19.64
C ILE A 191 -3.75 -3.56 -19.45
N ALA A 192 -2.91 -4.45 -18.93
CA ALA A 192 -3.28 -5.81 -18.58
C ALA A 192 -3.74 -5.92 -17.12
N ASP A 193 -3.15 -5.13 -16.23
CA ASP A 193 -3.49 -5.05 -14.81
C ASP A 193 -3.01 -3.71 -14.25
N GLY A 194 -3.84 -3.07 -13.43
CA GLY A 194 -3.52 -1.82 -12.74
C GLY A 194 -3.69 -1.99 -11.24
N LYS A 195 -2.68 -1.62 -10.46
CA LYS A 195 -2.69 -1.75 -9.00
C LYS A 195 -2.45 -0.42 -8.31
N VAL A 196 -3.34 -0.10 -7.38
CA VAL A 196 -3.30 1.15 -6.62
C VAL A 196 -2.69 0.89 -5.23
N PHE A 197 -1.64 1.64 -4.90
CA PHE A 197 -1.11 1.77 -3.55
C PHE A 197 -1.79 2.95 -2.83
N LYS A 198 -2.54 2.65 -1.77
CA LYS A 198 -3.23 3.65 -0.92
C LYS A 198 -3.35 3.15 0.51
#